data_AF-A0A9W6EV48-F1
#
_entry.id   AF-A0A9W6EV48-F1
#
_cell.length_a   1.000
_cell.length_b   1.000
_cell.length_c   1.000
_cell.angle_alpha   90.00
_cell.angle_beta   90.00
_cell.angle_gamma   90.00
#
_symmetry.space_group_name_H-M   'P 1'
#
loop_
_entity.id
_entity.type
_entity.pdbx_description
1 polymer ?
#
loop_
_entity_poly.entity_id
_entity_poly.type
_entity_poly.pdbx_seq_one_letter_code
_entity_poly.pdbx_strand_id
1 'polypeptide(L)'
;MKNYLYKFKKLGALVIAGAFAVSFVGCKEEEKKDEGVPLPVMTVKQESAAKGFQYLGAIEGVETVEIRPQVDGILEEIFVDEGDFVEKGQSLFKINSQPYMEDYKNAMANVNLEKAKLEKAKTDLERLQPLIDNEVLSPVRIKTAQADYKVALCSLQKAQAEAANMRISLNFATIKAPVSGFMGRIPKSIGNVVKKTDSEPLTVLSNVNDIYVYFSMSEGDYLAFERAKNDTLSSRVNRDVKLVLADGSIYEHIGHIDANSGQIDKSTGSITLRARFQNPDTLLRSGNTGKILMEEIYPKAILVPQSATTFIQDKKFVFVLDKDSCAQRREIITQGRSGDSYIVSSESLAPEERIVTAGLYKLASGIKVQPVDRGKLLVQAKVANAN
;
A
#
# COMPACT_ATOMS: atom_id res chain seq x y z
N MET A 1 108.21 82.91 -23.77
CA MET A 1 107.52 84.16 -23.37
C MET A 1 106.08 83.79 -23.02
N LYS A 2 105.80 83.34 -21.78
CA LYS A 2 105.31 84.12 -20.60
C LYS A 2 103.97 84.82 -20.93
N ASN A 3 102.79 84.54 -20.35
CA ASN A 3 102.34 84.08 -19.01
C ASN A 3 101.05 83.22 -19.18
N TYR A 4 100.68 82.15 -18.45
CA TYR A 4 100.63 81.74 -17.03
C TYR A 4 99.50 82.36 -16.16
N LEU A 5 98.71 81.46 -15.55
CA LEU A 5 97.87 81.53 -14.31
C LEU A 5 96.42 82.06 -14.33
N TYR A 6 95.43 81.14 -14.18
CA TYR A 6 94.70 80.84 -12.92
C TYR A 6 93.70 79.67 -13.14
N LYS A 7 93.99 78.42 -12.75
CA LYS A 7 93.65 77.71 -11.48
C LYS A 7 92.15 77.56 -11.10
N PHE A 8 91.70 76.30 -11.21
CA PHE A 8 90.99 75.48 -10.18
C PHE A 8 89.64 75.96 -9.59
N LYS A 9 88.53 75.30 -9.99
CA LYS A 9 87.71 74.39 -9.13
C LYS A 9 86.43 73.91 -9.85
N LYS A 10 86.06 72.65 -9.58
CA LYS A 10 84.81 71.94 -9.91
C LYS A 10 84.74 71.21 -11.26
N LEU A 11 85.73 70.36 -11.48
CA LEU A 11 85.52 69.06 -12.12
C LEU A 11 84.94 68.13 -11.04
N GLY A 12 83.66 67.76 -11.14
CA GLY A 12 83.01 66.83 -10.20
C GLY A 12 81.55 67.14 -9.88
N ALA A 13 80.68 67.22 -10.89
CA ALA A 13 79.22 67.18 -10.70
C ALA A 13 78.45 66.94 -12.01
N LEU A 14 79.07 66.33 -13.02
CA LEU A 14 78.44 66.02 -14.31
C LEU A 14 78.61 64.50 -14.48
N VAL A 15 77.57 63.74 -14.11
CA VAL A 15 77.23 62.35 -14.54
C VAL A 15 76.05 61.77 -13.72
N ILE A 16 75.69 62.30 -12.55
CA ILE A 16 74.62 61.70 -11.69
C ILE A 16 73.20 62.26 -11.92
N ALA A 17 73.03 63.37 -12.67
CA ALA A 17 71.71 64.01 -12.85
C ALA A 17 70.97 63.62 -14.15
N GLY A 18 71.53 62.73 -14.98
CA GLY A 18 70.95 62.33 -16.28
C GLY A 18 70.24 60.97 -16.31
N ALA A 19 70.17 60.27 -15.18
CA ALA A 19 69.61 58.91 -15.08
C ALA A 19 68.24 58.85 -14.35
N PHE A 20 67.58 60.00 -14.15
CA PHE A 20 66.29 60.10 -13.44
C PHE A 20 65.10 60.42 -14.36
N ALA A 21 65.23 60.13 -15.66
CA ALA A 21 64.24 60.50 -16.69
C ALA A 21 63.61 59.32 -17.46
N VAL A 22 63.79 58.07 -17.02
CA VAL A 22 63.19 56.90 -17.70
C VAL A 22 62.73 55.85 -16.68
N SER A 23 61.72 56.14 -15.87
CA SER A 23 60.98 55.13 -15.09
C SER A 23 59.65 55.69 -14.57
N PHE A 24 58.77 56.16 -15.46
CA PHE A 24 57.34 56.31 -15.15
C PHE A 24 56.52 56.15 -16.44
N VAL A 25 56.72 55.02 -17.13
CA VAL A 25 55.70 54.50 -18.04
C VAL A 25 54.75 53.72 -17.15
N GLY A 26 53.69 54.39 -16.72
CA GLY A 26 52.60 53.75 -16.00
C GLY A 26 51.98 52.67 -16.88
N CYS A 27 52.11 51.41 -16.45
CA CYS A 27 51.21 50.35 -16.88
C CYS A 27 49.79 50.82 -16.55
N LYS A 28 49.01 51.13 -17.58
CA LYS A 28 47.57 51.20 -17.48
C LYS A 28 47.10 49.76 -17.32
N GLU A 29 47.01 49.32 -16.07
CA GLU A 29 46.36 48.05 -15.74
C GLU A 29 44.88 48.23 -16.12
N GLU A 30 44.47 47.61 -17.22
CA GLU A 30 43.06 47.43 -17.50
C GLU A 30 42.48 46.68 -16.30
N GLU A 31 41.65 47.36 -15.50
CA GLU A 31 40.75 46.70 -14.56
C GLU A 31 39.95 45.67 -15.37
N LYS A 32 40.38 44.40 -15.32
CA LYS A 32 39.51 43.29 -15.70
C LYS A 32 38.25 43.47 -14.87
N LYS A 33 37.16 43.85 -15.53
CA LYS A 33 35.83 43.85 -14.91
C LYS A 33 35.69 42.51 -14.20
N ASP A 34 35.40 42.55 -12.91
CA ASP A 34 35.06 41.34 -12.18
C ASP A 34 33.80 40.75 -12.82
N GLU A 35 34.02 39.78 -13.71
CA GLU A 35 32.98 39.07 -14.45
C GLU A 35 32.22 38.09 -13.53
N GLY A 36 32.70 37.91 -12.29
CA GLY A 36 32.14 36.99 -11.31
C GLY A 36 32.51 35.53 -11.58
N VAL A 37 32.15 34.65 -10.66
CA VAL A 37 32.43 33.21 -10.79
C VAL A 37 31.40 32.58 -11.75
N PRO A 38 31.81 31.89 -12.84
CA PRO A 38 30.87 31.25 -13.76
C PRO A 38 30.22 30.03 -13.11
N LEU A 39 28.90 30.12 -12.86
CA LEU A 39 28.13 29.05 -12.23
C LEU A 39 26.80 28.81 -12.95
N PRO A 40 26.29 27.56 -12.93
CA PRO A 40 25.02 27.23 -13.55
C PRO A 40 23.86 27.81 -12.74
N VAL A 41 23.01 28.58 -13.40
CA VAL A 41 21.85 29.24 -12.78
C VAL A 41 20.57 28.76 -13.45
N MET A 42 19.53 28.54 -12.65
CA MET A 42 18.17 28.29 -13.16
C MET A 42 17.23 29.39 -12.71
N THR A 43 16.28 29.73 -13.57
CA THR A 43 15.11 30.52 -13.18
C THR A 43 14.07 29.60 -12.58
N VAL A 44 13.61 29.94 -11.40
CA VAL A 44 12.58 29.19 -10.68
C VAL A 44 11.22 29.44 -11.33
N LYS A 45 10.50 28.36 -11.63
CA LYS A 45 9.15 28.42 -12.19
C LYS A 45 8.17 27.68 -11.28
N GLN A 46 6.90 28.06 -11.39
CA GLN A 46 5.83 27.28 -10.80
C GLN A 46 5.45 26.16 -11.76
N GLU A 47 5.51 24.93 -11.26
CA GLU A 47 5.13 23.74 -12.00
C GLU A 47 4.28 22.85 -11.10
N SER A 48 3.49 21.95 -11.71
CA SER A 48 2.74 20.96 -10.94
C SER A 48 3.69 19.90 -10.42
N ALA A 49 3.69 19.67 -9.12
CA ALA A 49 4.50 18.64 -8.48
C ALA A 49 3.64 17.67 -7.67
N ALA A 50 4.06 16.42 -7.58
CA ALA A 50 3.43 15.43 -6.72
C ALA A 50 4.39 14.99 -5.62
N LYS A 51 3.93 15.03 -4.37
CA LYS A 51 4.64 14.45 -3.23
C LYS A 51 4.12 13.03 -3.04
N GLY A 52 4.97 12.05 -3.33
CA GLY A 52 4.63 10.63 -3.20
C GLY A 52 4.83 10.12 -1.77
N PHE A 53 3.86 9.38 -1.27
CA PHE A 53 3.93 8.60 -0.03
C PHE A 53 3.85 7.12 -0.39
N GLN A 54 4.70 6.30 0.21
CA GLN A 54 4.73 4.87 -0.03
C GLN A 54 4.48 4.13 1.28
N TYR A 55 3.47 3.26 1.26
CA TYR A 55 3.11 2.41 2.40
C TYR A 55 3.17 0.94 1.99
N LEU A 56 3.70 0.08 2.85
CA LEU A 56 3.68 -1.35 2.61
C LEU A 56 2.24 -1.86 2.74
N GLY A 57 1.80 -2.66 1.78
CA GLY A 57 0.46 -3.23 1.73
C GLY A 57 0.49 -4.75 1.59
N ALA A 58 -0.40 -5.42 2.33
CA ALA A 58 -0.73 -6.82 2.16
C ALA A 58 -1.97 -6.94 1.25
N ILE A 59 -1.88 -7.80 0.24
CA ILE A 59 -2.95 -8.02 -0.74
C ILE A 59 -3.75 -9.25 -0.33
N GLU A 60 -5.07 -9.10 -0.26
CA GLU A 60 -6.03 -10.15 0.08
C GLU A 60 -7.16 -10.18 -0.94
N GLY A 61 -7.67 -11.37 -1.25
CA GLY A 61 -8.90 -11.50 -2.03
C GLY A 61 -10.11 -10.94 -1.28
N VAL A 62 -11.11 -10.42 -2.00
CA VAL A 62 -12.32 -9.83 -1.38
C VAL A 62 -13.03 -10.82 -0.44
N GLU A 63 -13.05 -12.10 -0.81
CA GLU A 63 -13.56 -13.17 0.04
C GLU A 63 -12.48 -14.23 0.17
N THR A 64 -11.97 -14.43 1.39
CA THR A 64 -11.03 -15.50 1.69
C THR A 64 -11.65 -16.38 2.76
N VAL A 65 -11.90 -17.65 2.42
CA VAL A 65 -12.60 -18.61 3.27
C VAL A 65 -11.73 -19.82 3.51
N GLU A 66 -11.52 -20.15 4.78
CA GLU A 66 -10.85 -21.38 5.17
C GLU A 66 -11.80 -22.57 5.05
N ILE A 67 -11.39 -23.58 4.28
CA ILE A 67 -12.17 -24.81 4.11
C ILE A 67 -11.77 -25.79 5.20
N ARG A 68 -12.71 -26.07 6.11
CA ARG A 68 -12.51 -26.97 7.25
C ARG A 68 -13.51 -28.13 7.20
N PRO A 69 -13.11 -29.34 7.66
CA PRO A 69 -14.02 -30.46 7.71
C PRO A 69 -15.09 -30.22 8.77
N GLN A 70 -16.33 -30.58 8.46
CA GLN A 70 -17.45 -30.53 9.41
C GLN A 70 -17.74 -31.88 10.07
N VAL A 71 -17.04 -32.94 9.65
CA VAL A 71 -17.08 -34.31 10.17
C VAL A 71 -15.67 -34.87 10.20
N ASP A 72 -15.41 -35.77 11.13
CA ASP A 72 -14.08 -36.38 11.27
C ASP A 72 -13.97 -37.61 10.36
N GLY A 73 -12.78 -37.94 9.88
CA GLY A 73 -12.59 -39.16 9.11
C GLY A 73 -11.29 -39.19 8.32
N ILE A 74 -11.18 -40.16 7.42
CA ILE A 74 -10.04 -40.29 6.52
C ILE A 74 -10.39 -39.61 5.20
N LEU A 75 -9.48 -38.79 4.68
CA LEU A 75 -9.61 -38.18 3.35
C LEU A 75 -9.49 -39.28 2.28
N GLU A 76 -10.58 -39.54 1.56
CA GLU A 76 -10.69 -40.62 0.57
C GLU A 76 -10.33 -40.14 -0.84
N GLU A 77 -10.82 -38.97 -1.23
CA GLU A 77 -10.60 -38.40 -2.55
C GLU A 77 -10.44 -36.88 -2.48
N ILE A 78 -9.63 -36.34 -3.39
CA ILE A 78 -9.47 -34.92 -3.67
C ILE A 78 -9.89 -34.71 -5.13
N PHE A 79 -10.84 -33.81 -5.38
CA PHE A 79 -11.43 -33.60 -6.73
C PHE A 79 -10.79 -32.45 -7.51
N VAL A 80 -9.95 -31.66 -6.86
CA VAL A 80 -9.41 -30.39 -7.38
C VAL A 80 -7.96 -30.25 -6.98
N ASP A 81 -7.15 -29.59 -7.81
CA ASP A 81 -5.73 -29.39 -7.53
C ASP A 81 -5.45 -27.99 -6.95
N GLU A 82 -4.26 -27.83 -6.37
CA GLU A 82 -3.79 -26.54 -5.85
C GLU A 82 -3.71 -25.51 -6.98
N GLY A 83 -4.26 -24.31 -6.77
CA GLY A 83 -4.28 -23.24 -7.76
C GLY A 83 -5.45 -23.30 -8.74
N ASP A 84 -6.26 -24.35 -8.74
CA ASP A 84 -7.45 -24.44 -9.60
C ASP A 84 -8.51 -23.39 -9.22
N PHE A 85 -9.22 -22.90 -10.23
CA PHE A 85 -10.44 -22.13 -10.01
C PHE A 85 -11.61 -23.07 -9.81
N VAL A 86 -12.36 -22.87 -8.73
CA VAL A 86 -13.53 -23.68 -8.38
C VAL A 86 -14.76 -22.80 -8.23
N GLU A 87 -15.91 -23.36 -8.61
CA GLU A 87 -17.19 -22.69 -8.47
C GLU A 87 -17.89 -23.02 -7.15
N LYS A 88 -18.70 -22.09 -6.65
CA LYS A 88 -19.55 -22.32 -5.49
C LYS A 88 -20.41 -23.57 -5.66
N GLY A 89 -20.32 -24.48 -4.70
CA GLY A 89 -21.04 -25.75 -4.66
C GLY A 89 -20.32 -26.93 -5.31
N GLN A 90 -19.17 -26.70 -5.97
CA GLN A 90 -18.32 -27.77 -6.49
C GLN A 90 -17.75 -28.60 -5.35
N SER A 91 -17.73 -29.93 -5.53
CA SER A 91 -17.10 -30.85 -4.56
C SER A 91 -15.59 -30.69 -4.60
N LEU A 92 -14.97 -30.52 -3.43
CA LEU A 92 -13.52 -30.32 -3.27
C LEU A 92 -12.86 -31.58 -2.71
N PHE A 93 -13.44 -32.12 -1.65
CA PHE A 93 -12.89 -33.25 -0.90
C PHE A 93 -13.98 -34.24 -0.54
N LYS A 94 -13.62 -35.52 -0.47
CA LYS A 94 -14.46 -36.58 0.04
C LYS A 94 -13.78 -37.25 1.22
N ILE A 95 -14.46 -37.24 2.36
CA ILE A 95 -14.11 -38.01 3.56
C ILE A 95 -14.82 -39.36 3.46
N ASN A 96 -14.20 -40.42 3.99
CA ASN A 96 -14.82 -41.73 4.07
C ASN A 96 -16.20 -41.64 4.73
N SER A 97 -17.23 -41.84 3.91
CA SER A 97 -18.63 -41.69 4.30
C SER A 97 -19.24 -42.96 4.88
N GLN A 98 -18.52 -44.08 4.88
CA GLN A 98 -19.07 -45.39 5.29
C GLN A 98 -19.63 -45.38 6.73
N PRO A 99 -18.92 -44.86 7.76
CA PRO A 99 -19.46 -44.83 9.12
C PRO A 99 -20.74 -44.01 9.20
N TYR A 100 -20.75 -42.83 8.57
CA TYR A 100 -21.91 -41.93 8.54
C TYR A 100 -23.10 -42.52 7.77
N MET A 101 -22.84 -43.33 6.75
CA MET A 101 -23.88 -44.01 5.99
C MET A 101 -24.54 -45.11 6.84
N GLU A 102 -23.76 -45.88 7.59
CA GLU A 102 -24.30 -46.90 8.50
C GLU A 102 -25.07 -46.26 9.67
N ASP A 103 -24.58 -45.16 10.23
CA ASP A 103 -25.33 -44.40 11.24
C ASP A 103 -26.67 -43.87 10.71
N TYR A 104 -26.68 -43.37 9.47
CA TYR A 104 -27.93 -42.95 8.82
C TYR A 104 -28.90 -44.12 8.59
N LYS A 105 -28.40 -45.28 8.14
CA LYS A 105 -29.21 -46.50 7.98
C LYS A 105 -29.81 -46.97 9.30
N ASN A 106 -29.03 -46.96 10.38
CA ASN A 106 -29.50 -47.30 11.72
C ASN A 106 -30.60 -46.35 12.20
N ALA A 107 -30.42 -45.04 12.03
CA ALA A 107 -31.44 -44.06 12.38
C ALA A 107 -32.73 -44.22 11.53
N MET A 108 -32.60 -44.51 10.23
CA MET A 108 -33.73 -44.80 9.36
C MET A 108 -34.47 -46.09 9.74
N ALA A 109 -33.76 -47.13 10.19
CA ALA A 109 -34.39 -48.33 10.73
C ALA A 109 -35.22 -48.00 11.99
N ASN A 110 -34.72 -47.13 12.86
CA ASN A 110 -35.46 -46.65 14.03
C ASN A 110 -36.70 -45.83 13.62
N VAL A 111 -36.62 -44.99 12.59
CA VAL A 111 -37.79 -44.29 12.02
C VAL A 111 -38.85 -45.28 11.58
N ASN A 112 -38.45 -46.35 10.89
CA ASN A 112 -39.39 -47.39 10.43
C ASN A 112 -40.03 -48.14 11.61
N LEU A 113 -39.26 -48.41 12.67
CA LEU A 113 -39.76 -49.01 13.91
C LEU A 113 -40.82 -48.12 14.59
N GLU A 114 -40.51 -46.84 14.80
CA GLU A 114 -41.44 -45.88 15.43
C GLU A 114 -42.67 -45.61 14.55
N LYS A 115 -42.50 -45.64 13.22
CA LYS A 115 -43.61 -45.56 12.28
C LYS A 115 -44.56 -46.76 12.45
N ALA A 116 -44.02 -47.97 12.57
CA ALA A 116 -44.84 -49.15 12.82
C ALA A 116 -45.57 -49.08 14.18
N LYS A 117 -44.93 -48.53 15.23
CA LYS A 117 -45.59 -48.29 16.52
C LYS A 117 -46.72 -47.26 16.42
N LEU A 118 -46.53 -46.19 15.66
CA LEU A 118 -47.57 -45.19 15.41
C LEU A 118 -48.77 -45.81 14.67
N GLU A 119 -48.53 -46.56 13.59
CA GLU A 119 -49.60 -47.24 12.85
C GLU A 119 -50.39 -48.21 13.74
N LYS A 120 -49.69 -48.94 14.63
CA LYS A 120 -50.35 -49.78 15.64
C LYS A 120 -51.22 -48.97 16.58
N ALA A 121 -50.68 -47.91 17.21
CA ALA A 121 -51.42 -47.07 18.15
C ALA A 121 -52.62 -46.37 17.47
N LYS A 122 -52.46 -45.98 16.21
CA LYS A 122 -53.53 -45.42 15.38
C LYS A 122 -54.64 -46.44 15.14
N THR A 123 -54.28 -47.66 14.73
CA THR A 123 -55.24 -48.75 14.53
C THR A 123 -55.99 -49.08 15.82
N ASP A 124 -55.28 -49.13 16.96
CA ASP A 124 -55.90 -49.37 18.27
C ASP A 124 -56.89 -48.26 18.65
N LEU A 125 -56.55 -47.00 18.38
CA LEU A 125 -57.44 -45.85 18.60
C LEU A 125 -58.69 -45.93 17.71
N GLU A 126 -58.52 -46.17 16.41
CA GLU A 126 -59.61 -46.27 15.43
C GLU A 126 -60.59 -47.41 15.77
N ARG A 127 -60.08 -48.52 16.33
CA ARG A 127 -60.91 -49.65 16.79
C ARG A 127 -61.74 -49.31 18.03
N LEU A 128 -61.25 -48.44 18.92
CA LEU A 128 -61.93 -48.09 20.17
C LEU A 128 -63.01 -47.01 19.97
N GLN A 129 -62.89 -46.19 18.92
CA GLN A 129 -63.78 -45.09 18.63
C GLN A 129 -65.27 -45.51 18.46
N PRO A 130 -65.62 -46.51 17.61
CA PRO A 130 -67.01 -46.95 17.46
C PRO A 130 -67.57 -47.69 18.69
N LEU A 131 -66.71 -48.17 19.60
CA LEU A 131 -67.15 -48.91 20.79
C LEU A 131 -67.65 -47.99 21.92
N ILE A 132 -67.27 -46.71 21.92
CA ILE A 132 -67.84 -45.71 22.83
C ILE A 132 -69.17 -45.16 22.30
N ASP A 133 -69.32 -45.01 20.98
CA ASP A 133 -70.58 -44.58 20.37
C ASP A 133 -71.74 -45.56 20.70
N ASN A 134 -71.41 -46.82 21.02
CA ASN A 134 -72.35 -47.85 21.46
C ASN A 134 -72.38 -48.04 23.00
N GLU A 135 -71.80 -47.13 23.79
CA GLU A 135 -71.73 -47.15 25.27
C GLU A 135 -71.02 -48.38 25.89
N VAL A 136 -70.23 -49.12 25.11
CA VAL A 136 -69.59 -50.38 25.56
C VAL A 136 -68.29 -50.13 26.34
N LEU A 137 -67.69 -48.93 26.24
CA LEU A 137 -66.37 -48.64 26.79
C LEU A 137 -66.30 -47.35 27.61
N SER A 138 -65.47 -47.37 28.67
CA SER A 138 -65.23 -46.20 29.53
C SER A 138 -64.48 -45.08 28.79
N PRO A 139 -64.89 -43.79 28.93
CA PRO A 139 -64.22 -42.62 28.35
C PRO A 139 -62.73 -42.49 28.71
N VAL A 140 -62.32 -43.04 29.86
CA VAL A 140 -60.92 -43.05 30.30
C VAL A 140 -60.05 -43.84 29.33
N ARG A 141 -60.55 -44.96 28.78
CA ARG A 141 -59.79 -45.81 27.85
C ARG A 141 -59.50 -45.13 26.52
N ILE A 142 -60.44 -44.38 25.95
CA ILE A 142 -60.17 -43.59 24.74
C ILE A 142 -59.13 -42.50 25.04
N LYS A 143 -59.23 -41.80 26.18
CA LYS A 143 -58.22 -40.79 26.54
C LYS A 143 -56.82 -41.41 26.67
N THR A 144 -56.71 -42.61 27.23
CA THR A 144 -55.44 -43.36 27.27
C THR A 144 -54.95 -43.69 25.86
N ALA A 145 -55.79 -44.27 25.00
CA ALA A 145 -55.40 -44.59 23.62
C ALA A 145 -55.01 -43.35 22.79
N GLN A 146 -55.69 -42.22 23.00
CA GLN A 146 -55.33 -40.93 22.39
C GLN A 146 -53.98 -40.43 22.88
N ALA A 147 -53.69 -40.58 24.17
CA ALA A 147 -52.39 -40.25 24.73
C ALA A 147 -51.30 -41.17 24.15
N ASP A 148 -51.54 -42.47 24.05
CA ASP A 148 -50.60 -43.44 23.47
C ASP A 148 -50.30 -43.14 21.99
N TYR A 149 -51.33 -42.80 21.20
CA TYR A 149 -51.16 -42.32 19.82
C TYR A 149 -50.29 -41.06 19.76
N LYS A 150 -50.56 -40.06 20.62
CA LYS A 150 -49.76 -38.84 20.69
C LYS A 150 -48.30 -39.12 21.09
N VAL A 151 -48.07 -40.02 22.04
CA VAL A 151 -46.73 -40.44 22.45
C VAL A 151 -46.00 -41.11 21.28
N ALA A 152 -46.64 -42.03 20.57
CA ALA A 152 -46.07 -42.68 19.39
C ALA A 152 -45.76 -41.68 18.27
N LEU A 153 -46.63 -40.67 18.08
CA LEU A 153 -46.41 -39.60 17.10
C LEU A 153 -45.17 -38.77 17.46
N CYS A 154 -45.05 -38.35 18.72
CA CYS A 154 -43.87 -37.62 19.21
C CYS A 154 -42.60 -38.45 19.10
N SER A 155 -42.66 -39.76 19.37
CA SER A 155 -41.52 -40.68 19.22
C SER A 155 -41.09 -40.81 17.77
N LEU A 156 -42.03 -40.92 16.82
CA LEU A 156 -41.73 -40.92 15.40
C LEU A 156 -41.06 -39.60 14.97
N GLN A 157 -41.59 -38.45 15.41
CA GLN A 157 -40.99 -37.15 15.11
C GLN A 157 -39.55 -37.03 15.65
N LYS A 158 -39.31 -37.52 16.86
CA LYS A 158 -37.95 -37.58 17.45
C LYS A 158 -37.01 -38.45 16.60
N ALA A 159 -37.45 -39.66 16.22
CA ALA A 159 -36.65 -40.55 15.37
C ALA A 159 -36.36 -39.94 13.99
N GLN A 160 -37.34 -39.24 13.40
CA GLN A 160 -37.15 -38.53 12.13
C GLN A 160 -36.13 -37.40 12.24
N ALA A 161 -36.14 -36.64 13.33
CA ALA A 161 -35.15 -35.60 13.58
C ALA A 161 -33.73 -36.18 13.74
N GLU A 162 -33.59 -37.32 14.42
CA GLU A 162 -32.32 -38.03 14.55
C GLU A 162 -31.80 -38.54 13.20
N ALA A 163 -32.65 -39.14 12.38
CA ALA A 163 -32.29 -39.56 11.02
C ALA A 163 -31.91 -38.35 10.13
N ALA A 164 -32.58 -37.21 10.28
CA ALA A 164 -32.22 -35.99 9.58
C ALA A 164 -30.82 -35.47 9.99
N ASN A 165 -30.48 -35.54 11.28
CA ASN A 165 -29.14 -35.19 11.78
C ASN A 165 -28.06 -36.12 11.21
N MET A 166 -28.30 -37.43 11.19
CA MET A 166 -27.35 -38.38 10.59
C MET A 166 -27.17 -38.14 9.08
N ARG A 167 -28.24 -37.77 8.38
CA ARG A 167 -28.17 -37.38 6.96
C ARG A 167 -27.33 -36.13 6.74
N ILE A 168 -27.43 -35.14 7.64
CA ILE A 168 -26.61 -33.92 7.58
C ILE A 168 -25.12 -34.27 7.75
N SER A 169 -24.80 -35.10 8.75
CA SER A 169 -23.43 -35.60 8.95
C SER A 169 -22.90 -36.35 7.73
N LEU A 170 -23.73 -37.21 7.11
CA LEU A 170 -23.38 -37.90 5.87
C LEU A 170 -23.09 -36.92 4.72
N ASN A 171 -23.90 -35.88 4.56
CA ASN A 171 -23.69 -34.85 3.53
C ASN A 171 -22.39 -34.08 3.75
N PHE A 172 -22.00 -33.84 5.01
CA PHE A 172 -20.73 -33.19 5.34
C PHE A 172 -19.49 -34.04 5.05
N ALA A 173 -19.63 -35.34 4.78
CA ALA A 173 -18.54 -36.16 4.29
C ALA A 173 -18.05 -35.71 2.90
N THR A 174 -18.91 -35.06 2.10
CA THR A 174 -18.49 -34.38 0.87
C THR A 174 -18.37 -32.87 1.12
N ILE A 175 -17.14 -32.37 1.13
CA ILE A 175 -16.86 -30.96 1.36
C ILE A 175 -16.98 -30.21 0.03
N LYS A 176 -17.82 -29.17 0.01
CA LYS A 176 -18.09 -28.34 -1.17
C LYS A 176 -17.59 -26.91 -0.98
N ALA A 177 -17.28 -26.24 -2.09
CA ALA A 177 -16.88 -24.84 -2.09
C ALA A 177 -18.04 -23.92 -1.63
N PRO A 178 -17.87 -23.10 -0.58
CA PRO A 178 -18.89 -22.17 -0.12
C PRO A 178 -19.00 -20.90 -0.99
N VAL A 179 -17.91 -20.53 -1.65
CA VAL A 179 -17.79 -19.39 -2.57
C VAL A 179 -17.06 -19.86 -3.84
N SER A 180 -17.05 -19.06 -4.90
CA SER A 180 -16.19 -19.32 -6.06
C SER A 180 -14.83 -18.65 -5.86
N GLY A 181 -13.74 -19.28 -6.26
CA GLY A 181 -12.41 -18.72 -6.06
C GLY A 181 -11.29 -19.68 -6.44
N PHE A 182 -10.07 -19.27 -6.12
CA PHE A 182 -8.88 -20.08 -6.39
C PHE A 182 -8.46 -20.86 -5.16
N MET A 183 -8.13 -22.13 -5.39
CA MET A 183 -7.68 -23.07 -4.39
C MET A 183 -6.27 -22.72 -3.91
N GLY A 184 -6.10 -22.58 -2.61
CA GLY A 184 -4.81 -22.51 -1.96
C GLY A 184 -4.16 -23.89 -1.85
N ARG A 185 -3.05 -23.93 -1.11
CA ARG A 185 -2.33 -25.16 -0.80
C ARG A 185 -3.21 -26.16 -0.06
N ILE A 186 -3.02 -27.45 -0.34
CA ILE A 186 -3.70 -28.57 0.31
C ILE A 186 -2.66 -29.31 1.19
N PRO A 187 -2.59 -29.03 2.50
CA PRO A 187 -1.55 -29.59 3.37
C PRO A 187 -1.74 -31.09 3.66
N LYS A 188 -2.91 -31.65 3.39
CA LYS A 188 -3.25 -33.06 3.69
C LYS A 188 -3.50 -33.85 2.43
N SER A 189 -2.74 -34.93 2.26
CA SER A 189 -2.90 -35.89 1.16
C SER A 189 -4.03 -36.89 1.44
N ILE A 190 -4.48 -37.56 0.38
CA ILE A 190 -5.38 -38.72 0.45
C ILE A 190 -4.81 -39.75 1.45
N GLY A 191 -5.67 -40.32 2.29
CA GLY A 191 -5.31 -41.25 3.35
C GLY A 191 -5.04 -40.60 4.71
N ASN A 192 -4.86 -39.27 4.76
CA ASN A 192 -4.68 -38.57 6.04
C ASN A 192 -6.00 -38.45 6.81
N VAL A 193 -5.91 -38.44 8.14
CA VAL A 193 -7.04 -38.18 9.02
C VAL A 193 -7.29 -36.68 9.11
N VAL A 194 -8.56 -36.29 9.02
CA VAL A 194 -9.06 -34.92 9.16
C VAL A 194 -10.01 -34.85 10.35
N LYS A 195 -9.89 -33.77 11.12
CA LYS A 195 -10.72 -33.53 12.31
C LYS A 195 -11.27 -32.11 12.30
N LYS A 196 -12.46 -31.90 12.85
CA LYS A 196 -13.06 -30.55 13.03
C LYS A 196 -12.19 -29.63 13.88
N THR A 197 -11.40 -30.20 14.78
CA THR A 197 -10.54 -29.48 15.73
C THR A 197 -9.13 -29.24 15.21
N ASP A 198 -8.83 -29.60 13.96
CA ASP A 198 -7.52 -29.34 13.38
C ASP A 198 -7.27 -27.82 13.29
N SER A 199 -6.07 -27.38 13.70
CA SER A 199 -5.69 -25.97 13.66
C SER A 199 -5.56 -25.47 12.21
N GLU A 200 -4.93 -26.25 11.35
CA GLU A 200 -4.74 -25.94 9.94
C GLU A 200 -5.96 -26.35 9.11
N PRO A 201 -6.50 -25.47 8.25
CA PRO A 201 -7.59 -25.82 7.34
C PRO A 201 -7.13 -26.79 6.23
N LEU A 202 -8.08 -27.42 5.53
CA LEU A 202 -7.77 -28.31 4.39
C LEU A 202 -7.30 -27.57 3.16
N THR A 203 -7.73 -26.32 3.01
CA THR A 203 -7.25 -25.37 2.01
C THR A 203 -7.87 -24.00 2.34
N VAL A 204 -7.43 -22.98 1.64
CA VAL A 204 -8.03 -21.65 1.68
C VAL A 204 -8.54 -21.35 0.28
N LEU A 205 -9.80 -20.94 0.19
CA LEU A 205 -10.42 -20.54 -1.07
C LEU A 205 -10.49 -19.02 -1.10
N SER A 206 -9.92 -18.40 -2.14
CA SER A 206 -9.87 -16.95 -2.24
C SER A 206 -10.46 -16.44 -3.55
N ASN A 207 -11.47 -15.59 -3.46
CA ASN A 207 -12.04 -14.85 -4.57
C ASN A 207 -11.20 -13.61 -4.82
N VAL A 208 -10.54 -13.57 -5.99
CA VAL A 208 -9.56 -12.52 -6.33
C VAL A 208 -9.99 -11.66 -7.53
N ASN A 209 -11.24 -11.73 -7.98
CA ASN A 209 -11.72 -10.87 -9.08
C ASN A 209 -11.56 -9.38 -8.74
N ASP A 210 -11.78 -9.07 -7.46
CA ASP A 210 -11.39 -7.82 -6.84
C ASP A 210 -10.44 -8.18 -5.68
N ILE A 211 -9.57 -7.24 -5.31
CA ILE A 211 -8.65 -7.41 -4.19
C ILE A 211 -8.75 -6.24 -3.21
N TYR A 212 -8.44 -6.54 -1.96
CA TYR A 212 -8.19 -5.57 -0.92
C TYR A 212 -6.70 -5.46 -0.67
N VAL A 213 -6.22 -4.23 -0.53
CA VAL A 213 -4.87 -3.95 -0.06
C VAL A 213 -4.99 -3.27 1.28
N TYR A 214 -4.53 -3.99 2.31
CA TYR A 214 -4.44 -3.46 3.67
C TYR A 214 -3.06 -2.86 3.87
N PHE A 215 -3.01 -1.59 4.24
CA PHE A 215 -1.75 -0.87 4.45
C PHE A 215 -1.85 -0.01 5.70
N SER A 216 -0.71 0.18 6.36
CA SER A 216 -0.62 0.92 7.61
C SER A 216 0.06 2.27 7.39
N MET A 217 -0.52 3.32 7.95
CA MET A 217 0.04 4.68 7.98
C MET A 217 0.22 5.17 9.41
N SER A 218 1.16 6.09 9.64
CA SER A 218 1.34 6.71 10.94
C SER A 218 0.15 7.58 11.32
N GLU A 219 -0.12 7.76 12.62
CA GLU A 219 -1.18 8.66 13.09
C GLU A 219 -1.00 10.10 12.55
N GLY A 220 0.25 10.58 12.48
CA GLY A 220 0.57 11.90 11.93
C GLY A 220 0.21 12.04 10.45
N ASP A 221 0.55 11.02 9.63
CA ASP A 221 0.19 10.99 8.21
C ASP A 221 -1.32 10.91 8.02
N TYR A 222 -2.01 10.11 8.85
CA TYR A 222 -3.47 10.01 8.81
C TYR A 222 -4.16 11.33 9.16
N LEU A 223 -3.69 12.03 10.20
CA LEU A 223 -4.19 13.36 10.55
C LEU A 223 -3.98 14.36 9.41
N ALA A 224 -2.84 14.30 8.74
CA ALA A 224 -2.57 15.13 7.56
C ALA A 224 -3.51 14.79 6.40
N PHE A 225 -3.70 13.49 6.13
CA PHE A 225 -4.62 12.98 5.11
C PHE A 225 -6.07 13.41 5.36
N GLU A 226 -6.58 13.26 6.58
CA GLU A 226 -7.97 13.60 6.92
C GLU A 226 -8.20 15.13 6.95
N ARG A 227 -7.20 15.93 7.34
CA ARG A 227 -7.27 17.40 7.22
C ARG A 227 -7.28 17.85 5.76
N ALA A 228 -6.42 17.27 4.93
CA ALA A 228 -6.34 17.59 3.51
C ALA A 228 -7.63 17.20 2.74
N LYS A 229 -8.30 16.13 3.17
CA LYS A 229 -9.60 15.71 2.63
C LYS A 229 -10.73 16.72 2.88
N ASN A 230 -10.72 17.39 4.04
CA ASN A 230 -11.76 18.38 4.39
C ASN A 230 -11.49 19.79 3.84
N ASP A 231 -10.29 20.01 3.31
CA ASP A 231 -9.91 21.26 2.65
C ASP A 231 -10.40 21.30 1.20
N THR A 232 -11.66 21.70 1.03
CA THR A 232 -12.34 21.82 -0.27
C THR A 232 -11.72 22.84 -1.22
N LEU A 233 -10.86 23.75 -0.72
CA LEU A 233 -10.20 24.77 -1.54
C LEU A 233 -8.94 24.25 -2.25
N SER A 234 -8.39 23.12 -1.79
CA SER A 234 -7.06 22.69 -2.22
C SER A 234 -7.05 21.36 -2.98
N SER A 235 -8.05 20.48 -2.80
CA SER A 235 -8.20 19.21 -3.53
C SER A 235 -6.88 18.42 -3.67
N ARG A 236 -6.02 18.50 -2.65
CA ARG A 236 -4.61 18.06 -2.74
C ARG A 236 -4.45 16.55 -2.63
N VAL A 237 -5.42 15.87 -2.03
CA VAL A 237 -5.35 14.45 -1.72
C VAL A 237 -6.53 13.73 -2.36
N ASN A 238 -6.23 12.91 -3.37
CA ASN A 238 -7.18 12.02 -3.99
C ASN A 238 -7.27 10.71 -3.17
N ARG A 239 -8.45 10.09 -3.09
CA ARG A 239 -8.60 8.74 -2.49
C ARG A 239 -8.07 7.64 -3.41
N ASP A 240 -7.75 8.02 -4.63
CA ASP A 240 -7.16 7.18 -5.65
C ASP A 240 -5.71 6.86 -5.27
N VAL A 241 -5.41 5.59 -5.28
CA VAL A 241 -4.10 5.05 -4.93
C VAL A 241 -3.59 4.16 -6.04
N LYS A 242 -2.29 4.23 -6.29
CA LYS A 242 -1.61 3.32 -7.22
C LYS A 242 -0.99 2.19 -6.41
N LEU A 243 -0.99 0.98 -6.97
CA LEU A 243 -0.29 -0.16 -6.39
C LEU A 243 1.01 -0.37 -7.15
N VAL A 244 2.12 -0.44 -6.43
CA VAL A 244 3.41 -0.86 -6.95
C VAL A 244 3.60 -2.32 -6.55
N LEU A 245 3.76 -3.20 -7.53
CA LEU A 245 3.93 -4.64 -7.34
C LEU A 245 5.33 -4.97 -6.80
N ALA A 246 5.52 -6.21 -6.37
CA ALA A 246 6.78 -6.68 -5.79
C ALA A 246 7.97 -6.60 -6.77
N ASP A 247 7.73 -6.64 -8.07
CA ASP A 247 8.74 -6.47 -9.13
C ASP A 247 9.08 -4.99 -9.41
N GLY A 248 8.40 -4.05 -8.74
CA GLY A 248 8.57 -2.61 -8.92
C GLY A 248 7.71 -2.00 -10.03
N SER A 249 6.95 -2.80 -10.78
CA SER A 249 6.02 -2.31 -11.78
C SER A 249 4.80 -1.63 -11.12
N ILE A 250 4.21 -0.65 -11.80
CA ILE A 250 2.96 -0.02 -11.36
C ILE A 250 1.80 -0.83 -11.93
N TYR A 251 0.88 -1.24 -11.06
CA TYR A 251 -0.33 -1.94 -11.46
C TYR A 251 -1.24 -1.01 -12.28
N GLU A 252 -1.82 -1.55 -13.36
CA GLU A 252 -2.57 -0.77 -14.35
C GLU A 252 -3.85 -0.15 -13.76
N HIS A 253 -4.53 -0.90 -12.88
CA HIS A 253 -5.76 -0.42 -12.27
C HIS A 253 -5.50 0.44 -11.04
N ILE A 254 -6.15 1.61 -11.03
CA ILE A 254 -6.17 2.51 -9.88
C ILE A 254 -7.10 1.92 -8.82
N GLY A 255 -6.67 1.97 -7.56
CA GLY A 255 -7.47 1.56 -6.42
C GLY A 255 -8.06 2.75 -5.69
N HIS A 256 -9.07 2.49 -4.86
CA HIS A 256 -9.73 3.52 -4.05
C HIS A 256 -9.75 3.13 -2.59
N ILE A 257 -9.40 4.07 -1.70
CA ILE A 257 -9.51 3.86 -0.26
C ILE A 257 -10.99 3.85 0.15
N ASP A 258 -11.45 2.71 0.66
CA ASP A 258 -12.86 2.44 0.95
C ASP A 258 -13.17 2.30 2.45
N ALA A 259 -12.20 1.92 3.28
CA ALA A 259 -12.38 1.75 4.72
C ALA A 259 -11.14 2.12 5.53
N ASN A 260 -11.38 2.62 6.74
CA ASN A 260 -10.38 2.71 7.81
C ASN A 260 -10.78 1.72 8.92
N SER A 261 -9.81 1.13 9.62
CA SER A 261 -10.12 0.27 10.79
C SER A 261 -10.79 1.05 11.93
N GLY A 262 -10.82 2.39 11.87
CA GLY A 262 -11.36 3.28 12.89
C GLY A 262 -10.61 3.26 14.22
N GLN A 263 -9.57 2.42 14.34
CA GLN A 263 -8.81 2.19 15.55
C GLN A 263 -7.32 2.33 15.26
N ILE A 264 -6.66 3.12 16.12
CA ILE A 264 -5.20 3.25 16.14
C ILE A 264 -4.65 2.07 16.92
N ASP A 265 -3.69 1.36 16.33
CA ASP A 265 -2.93 0.35 17.05
C ASP A 265 -2.02 1.04 18.08
N LYS A 266 -2.31 0.80 19.37
CA LYS A 266 -1.59 1.41 20.50
C LYS A 266 -0.13 0.96 20.60
N SER A 267 0.23 -0.19 20.01
CA SER A 267 1.59 -0.71 20.05
C SER A 267 2.49 -0.05 19.00
N THR A 268 1.94 0.28 17.84
CA THR A 268 2.70 0.81 16.70
C THR A 268 2.42 2.30 16.41
N GLY A 269 1.36 2.88 16.97
CA GLY A 269 0.91 4.24 16.66
C GLY A 269 0.46 4.40 15.20
N SER A 270 -0.04 3.31 14.61
CA SER A 270 -0.42 3.26 13.19
C SER A 270 -1.91 2.99 13.01
N ILE A 271 -2.44 3.38 11.85
CA ILE A 271 -3.81 3.15 11.42
C ILE A 271 -3.78 2.29 10.17
N THR A 272 -4.56 1.21 10.18
CA THR A 272 -4.74 0.35 9.02
C THR A 272 -5.87 0.89 8.16
N LEU A 273 -5.55 1.16 6.90
CA LEU A 273 -6.50 1.50 5.86
C LEU A 273 -6.65 0.33 4.89
N ARG A 274 -7.78 0.33 4.18
CA ARG A 274 -8.06 -0.61 3.11
C ARG A 274 -8.35 0.15 1.83
N ALA A 275 -7.70 -0.29 0.75
CA ALA A 275 -8.00 0.12 -0.61
C ALA A 275 -8.53 -1.07 -1.42
N ARG A 276 -9.53 -0.83 -2.26
CA ARG A 276 -10.07 -1.82 -3.21
C ARG A 276 -9.46 -1.58 -4.59
N PHE A 277 -9.01 -2.65 -5.24
CA PHE A 277 -8.55 -2.65 -6.64
C PHE A 277 -9.30 -3.72 -7.43
N GLN A 278 -9.57 -3.44 -8.70
CA GLN A 278 -10.06 -4.44 -9.65
C GLN A 278 -8.91 -5.34 -10.09
N ASN A 279 -9.17 -6.64 -10.27
CA ASN A 279 -8.18 -7.62 -10.70
C ASN A 279 -8.75 -8.57 -11.77
N PRO A 280 -9.12 -8.03 -12.96
CA PRO A 280 -9.80 -8.80 -14.02
C PRO A 280 -8.92 -9.93 -14.58
N ASP A 281 -7.61 -9.72 -14.66
CA ASP A 281 -6.66 -10.72 -15.16
C ASP A 281 -6.30 -11.78 -14.10
N THR A 282 -6.81 -11.63 -12.87
CA THR A 282 -6.50 -12.50 -11.71
C THR A 282 -5.00 -12.64 -11.43
N LEU A 283 -4.21 -11.65 -11.86
CA LEU A 283 -2.76 -11.59 -11.68
C LEU A 283 -2.39 -11.58 -10.19
N LEU A 284 -3.14 -10.79 -9.42
CA LEU A 284 -2.92 -10.62 -7.99
C LEU A 284 -3.63 -11.74 -7.23
N ARG A 285 -2.94 -12.37 -6.29
CA ARG A 285 -3.48 -13.41 -5.42
C ARG A 285 -3.45 -12.94 -3.97
N SER A 286 -4.23 -13.61 -3.13
CA SER A 286 -4.15 -13.40 -1.68
C SER A 286 -2.78 -13.84 -1.18
N GLY A 287 -2.14 -13.00 -0.35
CA GLY A 287 -0.78 -13.21 0.14
C GLY A 287 0.31 -12.50 -0.67
N ASN A 288 -0.03 -11.90 -1.82
CA ASN A 288 0.90 -10.98 -2.47
C ASN A 288 1.18 -9.76 -1.57
N THR A 289 2.35 -9.17 -1.73
CA THR A 289 2.71 -7.90 -1.10
C THR A 289 2.93 -6.85 -2.17
N GLY A 290 2.71 -5.59 -1.79
CA GLY A 290 2.94 -4.45 -2.67
C GLY A 290 3.15 -3.18 -1.88
N LYS A 291 3.36 -2.08 -2.59
CA LYS A 291 3.42 -0.75 -1.98
C LYS A 291 2.28 0.10 -2.52
N ILE A 292 1.51 0.67 -1.62
CA ILE A 292 0.54 1.70 -1.96
C ILE A 292 1.29 3.01 -2.16
N LEU A 293 1.18 3.56 -3.37
CA LEU A 293 1.66 4.88 -3.72
C LEU A 293 0.48 5.86 -3.67
N MET A 294 0.55 6.78 -2.72
CA MET A 294 -0.37 7.92 -2.62
C MET A 294 0.36 9.18 -3.08
N GLU A 295 -0.34 10.07 -3.79
CA GLU A 295 0.23 11.31 -4.30
C GLU A 295 -0.55 12.50 -3.74
N GLU A 296 0.17 13.44 -3.12
CA GLU A 296 -0.37 14.75 -2.80
C GLU A 296 0.04 15.74 -3.90
N ILE A 297 -0.93 16.35 -4.57
CA ILE A 297 -0.71 17.20 -5.74
C ILE A 297 -0.56 18.67 -5.30
N TYR A 298 0.55 19.28 -5.72
CA TYR A 298 0.85 20.70 -5.56
C TYR A 298 0.82 21.37 -6.94
N PRO A 299 -0.31 21.95 -7.37
CA PRO A 299 -0.49 22.44 -8.74
C PRO A 299 0.40 23.66 -9.08
N LYS A 300 0.85 24.40 -8.06
CA LYS A 300 1.72 25.58 -8.19
C LYS A 300 2.91 25.47 -7.25
N ALA A 301 3.68 24.39 -7.39
CA ALA A 301 4.87 24.17 -6.59
C ALA A 301 6.09 24.89 -7.17
N ILE A 302 6.96 25.36 -6.28
CA ILE A 302 8.31 25.78 -6.65
C ILE A 302 9.23 24.59 -6.40
N LEU A 303 9.84 24.07 -7.47
CA LEU A 303 10.77 22.95 -7.41
C LEU A 303 12.21 23.44 -7.40
N VAL A 304 12.94 23.08 -6.35
CA VAL A 304 14.37 23.36 -6.21
C VAL A 304 15.13 22.04 -6.18
N PRO A 305 16.06 21.79 -7.14
CA PRO A 305 16.88 20.58 -7.13
C PRO A 305 17.64 20.43 -5.81
N GLN A 306 17.75 19.22 -5.29
CA GLN A 306 18.49 18.99 -4.04
C GLN A 306 19.96 19.41 -4.15
N SER A 307 20.56 19.26 -5.33
CA SER A 307 21.95 19.70 -5.61
C SER A 307 22.15 21.21 -5.49
N ALA A 308 21.07 21.99 -5.58
CA ALA A 308 21.07 23.45 -5.49
C ALA A 308 20.89 23.96 -4.04
N THR A 309 20.73 23.05 -3.08
CA THR A 309 20.51 23.39 -1.67
C THR A 309 21.74 23.10 -0.82
N THR A 310 22.01 23.96 0.15
CA THR A 310 22.99 23.71 1.21
C THR A 310 22.29 23.60 2.56
N PHE A 311 22.88 22.84 3.47
CA PHE A 311 22.31 22.54 4.76
C PHE A 311 23.24 23.08 5.85
N ILE A 312 22.68 23.92 6.73
CA ILE A 312 23.40 24.46 7.88
C ILE A 312 22.50 24.27 9.09
N GLN A 313 22.98 23.49 10.07
CA GLN A 313 22.21 23.05 11.24
C GLN A 313 20.97 22.23 10.86
N ASP A 314 19.75 22.79 10.98
CA ASP A 314 18.49 22.15 10.59
C ASP A 314 17.73 22.94 9.50
N LYS A 315 18.43 23.91 8.88
CA LYS A 315 17.86 24.85 7.91
C LYS A 315 18.47 24.64 6.54
N LYS A 316 17.60 24.68 5.53
CA LYS A 316 17.98 24.56 4.12
C LYS A 316 18.12 25.94 3.52
N PHE A 317 19.18 26.15 2.75
CA PHE A 317 19.47 27.42 2.10
C PHE A 317 19.70 27.23 0.61
N VAL A 318 19.35 28.26 -0.15
CA VAL A 318 19.69 28.41 -1.57
C VAL A 318 20.42 29.73 -1.79
N PHE A 319 21.18 29.82 -2.87
CA PHE A 319 21.78 31.07 -3.31
C PHE A 319 20.90 31.68 -4.41
N VAL A 320 20.27 32.80 -4.10
CA VAL A 320 19.45 33.59 -5.02
C VAL A 320 20.30 34.72 -5.57
N LEU A 321 20.25 34.97 -6.87
CA LEU A 321 20.91 36.11 -7.47
C LEU A 321 20.04 37.36 -7.38
N ASP A 322 20.61 38.46 -6.93
CA ASP A 322 19.99 39.78 -7.03
C ASP A 322 20.10 40.36 -8.45
N LYS A 323 19.58 41.57 -8.65
CA LYS A 323 19.60 42.27 -9.95
C LYS A 323 21.01 42.54 -10.45
N ASP A 324 21.99 42.62 -9.55
CA ASP A 324 23.39 42.88 -9.84
C ASP A 324 24.21 41.59 -10.02
N SER A 325 23.52 40.44 -10.06
CA SER A 325 24.10 39.09 -10.17
C SER A 325 25.00 38.70 -8.98
N CYS A 326 24.74 39.26 -7.80
CA CYS A 326 25.39 38.85 -6.56
C CYS A 326 24.57 37.75 -5.87
N ALA A 327 25.26 36.70 -5.42
CA ALA A 327 24.63 35.56 -4.77
C ALA A 327 24.32 35.87 -3.31
N GLN A 328 23.05 35.87 -2.95
CA GLN A 328 22.57 36.03 -1.58
C GLN A 328 22.06 34.70 -1.05
N ARG A 329 22.53 34.32 0.13
CA ARG A 329 22.05 33.10 0.79
C ARG A 329 20.69 33.36 1.42
N ARG A 330 19.68 32.59 1.04
CA ARG A 330 18.31 32.68 1.56
C ARG A 330 17.86 31.34 2.13
N GLU A 331 17.21 31.39 3.30
CA GLU A 331 16.59 30.22 3.90
C GLU A 331 15.34 29.82 3.10
N ILE A 332 15.16 28.53 2.84
CA ILE A 332 13.99 28.00 2.16
C ILE A 332 13.19 27.07 3.08
N ILE A 333 11.87 27.20 3.01
CA ILE A 333 10.94 26.34 3.75
C ILE A 333 10.46 25.25 2.80
N THR A 334 10.84 24.01 3.06
CA THR A 334 10.46 22.86 2.22
C THR A 334 9.19 22.18 2.75
N GLN A 335 8.18 22.03 1.91
CA GLN A 335 6.92 21.32 2.22
C GLN A 335 6.97 19.82 1.89
N GLY A 336 8.00 19.40 1.16
CA GLY A 336 8.21 18.00 0.81
C GLY A 336 9.26 17.83 -0.27
N ARG A 337 9.22 16.66 -0.91
CA ARG A 337 10.10 16.28 -2.01
C ARG A 337 9.27 15.67 -3.14
N SER A 338 9.64 16.00 -4.37
CA SER A 338 9.15 15.37 -5.58
C SER A 338 10.36 14.92 -6.40
N GLY A 339 10.60 13.61 -6.48
CA GLY A 339 11.82 13.05 -7.09
C GLY A 339 13.11 13.61 -6.47
N ASP A 340 13.97 14.20 -7.30
CA ASP A 340 15.26 14.80 -6.92
C ASP A 340 15.18 16.30 -6.58
N SER A 341 13.96 16.82 -6.40
CA SER A 341 13.70 18.23 -6.10
C SER A 341 12.89 18.41 -4.82
N TYR A 342 13.20 19.43 -4.04
CA TYR A 342 12.37 19.87 -2.93
C TYR A 342 11.20 20.72 -3.43
N ILE A 343 10.04 20.51 -2.82
CA ILE A 343 8.89 21.41 -2.97
C ILE A 343 9.06 22.53 -1.95
N VAL A 344 9.22 23.76 -2.43
CA VAL A 344 9.48 24.96 -1.60
C VAL A 344 8.22 25.81 -1.48
N SER A 345 7.96 26.32 -0.29
CA SER A 345 6.85 27.25 -0.04
C SER A 345 7.07 28.58 -0.75
N SER A 346 6.01 29.11 -1.35
CA SER A 346 5.98 30.42 -2.02
C SER A 346 6.28 31.60 -1.07
N GLU A 347 6.22 31.39 0.24
CA GLU A 347 6.62 32.40 1.24
C GLU A 347 8.14 32.62 1.29
N SER A 348 8.93 31.62 0.88
CA SER A 348 10.39 31.64 1.02
C SER A 348 11.14 31.91 -0.28
N LEU A 349 10.53 31.62 -1.43
CA LEU A 349 11.10 31.83 -2.75
C LEU A 349 9.97 32.20 -3.70
N ALA A 350 10.18 33.25 -4.52
CA ALA A 350 9.19 33.72 -5.47
C ALA A 350 9.42 33.09 -6.86
N PRO A 351 8.38 32.94 -7.69
CA PRO A 351 8.56 32.58 -9.09
C PRO A 351 9.41 33.64 -9.82
N GLU A 352 10.11 33.21 -10.86
CA GLU A 352 11.03 34.01 -11.70
C GLU A 352 12.33 34.46 -11.01
N GLU A 353 12.57 34.08 -9.74
CA GLU A 353 13.87 34.29 -9.10
C GLU A 353 14.93 33.34 -9.66
N ARG A 354 16.18 33.80 -9.70
CA ARG A 354 17.31 33.03 -10.26
C ARG A 354 18.12 32.40 -9.14
N ILE A 355 18.27 31.08 -9.18
CA ILE A 355 19.03 30.32 -8.17
C ILE A 355 20.23 29.61 -8.79
N VAL A 356 21.31 29.49 -8.01
CA VAL A 356 22.50 28.75 -8.41
C VAL A 356 22.28 27.25 -8.19
N THR A 357 22.56 26.43 -9.19
CA THR A 357 22.21 24.99 -9.20
C THR A 357 23.36 24.03 -8.88
N ALA A 358 24.60 24.49 -9.03
CA ALA A 358 25.80 23.72 -8.73
C ALA A 358 26.99 24.64 -8.39
N GLY A 359 28.05 24.06 -7.81
CA GLY A 359 29.26 24.81 -7.44
C GLY A 359 29.11 25.69 -6.20
N LEU A 360 28.14 25.36 -5.32
CA LEU A 360 27.80 26.13 -4.12
C LEU A 360 28.97 26.31 -3.14
N TYR A 361 29.96 25.39 -3.15
CA TYR A 361 31.15 25.48 -2.31
C TYR A 361 32.07 26.66 -2.67
N LYS A 362 31.93 27.23 -3.87
CA LYS A 362 32.67 28.43 -4.31
C LYS A 362 31.97 29.74 -3.90
N LEU A 363 30.81 29.66 -3.25
CA LEU A 363 29.97 30.80 -2.94
C LEU A 363 29.93 31.11 -1.45
N ALA A 364 30.13 32.39 -1.14
CA ALA A 364 29.73 33.04 0.09
C ALA A 364 28.70 34.14 -0.26
N SER A 365 27.96 34.64 0.74
CA SER A 365 26.98 35.71 0.49
C SER A 365 27.69 36.97 -0.02
N GLY A 366 27.17 37.57 -1.10
CA GLY A 366 27.72 38.78 -1.72
C GLY A 366 28.73 38.52 -2.84
N ILE A 367 29.05 37.26 -3.19
CA ILE A 367 29.93 36.96 -4.33
C ILE A 367 29.18 37.20 -5.64
N LYS A 368 29.81 37.91 -6.57
CA LYS A 368 29.29 38.12 -7.93
C LYS A 368 29.41 36.85 -8.75
N VAL A 369 28.33 36.46 -9.42
CA VAL A 369 28.22 35.25 -10.21
C VAL A 369 27.98 35.61 -11.66
N GLN A 370 28.73 34.97 -12.56
CA GLN A 370 28.44 35.01 -13.98
C GLN A 370 27.43 33.89 -14.28
N PRO A 371 26.18 34.20 -14.64
CA PRO A 371 25.17 33.16 -14.85
C PRO A 371 25.47 32.41 -16.14
N VAL A 372 25.74 31.10 -16.02
CA VAL A 372 25.88 30.21 -17.17
C VAL A 372 24.65 29.31 -17.21
N ASP A 373 24.08 29.08 -18.40
CA ASP A 373 22.95 28.16 -18.52
C ASP A 373 23.46 26.71 -18.49
N ARG A 374 22.71 25.79 -17.86
CA ARG A 374 23.18 24.41 -17.55
C ARG A 374 23.66 23.64 -18.79
N GLY A 375 23.12 23.96 -19.97
CA GLY A 375 23.55 23.39 -21.25
C GLY A 375 24.90 23.90 -21.79
N LYS A 376 25.37 25.08 -21.38
CA LYS A 376 26.60 25.71 -21.93
C LYS A 376 27.88 25.25 -21.23
N LEU A 377 27.81 24.77 -19.98
CA LEU A 377 28.98 24.27 -19.24
C LEU A 377 29.56 22.97 -19.81
N LEU A 378 28.72 22.08 -20.35
CA LEU A 378 29.19 20.86 -21.02
C LEU A 378 29.96 21.16 -22.32
N VAL A 379 29.61 22.27 -23.00
CA VAL A 379 30.30 22.72 -24.21
C VAL A 379 31.65 23.36 -23.86
N GLN A 380 31.70 24.21 -22.83
CA GLN A 380 32.94 24.85 -22.39
C GLN A 380 33.94 23.86 -21.77
N ALA A 381 33.47 22.85 -21.02
CA ALA A 381 34.35 21.80 -20.50
C ALA A 381 34.95 20.92 -21.62
N LYS A 382 34.21 20.67 -22.71
CA LYS A 382 34.75 19.98 -23.89
C LYS A 382 35.81 20.80 -24.62
N VAL A 383 35.65 22.13 -24.70
CA VAL A 383 36.62 23.02 -25.36
C VAL A 383 37.88 23.20 -24.50
N ALA A 384 37.76 23.22 -23.17
CA ALA A 384 38.91 23.33 -22.26
C ALA A 384 39.77 22.04 -22.20
N ASN A 385 39.18 20.86 -22.44
CA ASN A 385 39.92 19.59 -22.51
C ASN A 385 40.44 19.26 -23.93
N ALA A 386 40.20 20.14 -24.91
CA ALA A 386 40.63 19.97 -26.30
C ALA A 386 41.84 20.86 -26.68
N ASN A 387 42.43 21.55 -25.71
CA ASN A 387 43.65 22.35 -25.87
C ASN A 387 44.79 21.80 -25.01
#